data_AF-A0A0K2THE6-F1
#
_entry.id   AF-A0A0K2THE6-F1
#
_cell.length_a   1.000
_cell.length_b   1.000
_cell.length_c   1.000
_cell.angle_alpha   90.00
_cell.angle_beta   90.00
_cell.angle_gamma   90.00
#
_symmetry.space_group_name_H-M   'P 1'
#
loop_
_entity.id
_entity.type
_entity.pdbx_description
1 polymer ?
#
loop_
_entity_poly.entity_id
_entity_poly.type
_entity_poly.pdbx_seq_one_letter_code
_entity_poly.pdbx_strand_id
1 'polypeptide(L)'
;MAMGRLGARQTNARLSAEELYEIVKILYYGVDRTNSDHGVEYALAITWMESTLRLSVENDSKDTFIEEIRTLLFEIQDEHDESFQEQWEGQDEELINPNEEFFVQKFNGNRNMTSKEMKKLEKEHFNNFANHSFLSYRDFFSICRGEEPKWIKQTSVSRSQRCYVRNFSSPFLLLQPAKIEVLNESPTLVQIHDVIPFSWIDKIKELSMNKIRRSKIEATQGVKTSFVRTQSNAWLYNKDYPNLNKISKYFDTV
;
A
#
# COMPACT_ATOMS: atom_id res chain seq x y z
N MET A 1 -11.73 -9.60 -4.45
CA MET A 1 -11.66 -9.50 -2.98
C MET A 1 -10.94 -10.72 -2.44
N ALA A 2 -9.94 -10.53 -1.58
CA ALA A 2 -9.24 -11.63 -0.92
C ALA A 2 -10.27 -12.46 -0.17
N MET A 3 -10.34 -13.77 -0.43
CA MET A 3 -11.33 -14.70 0.15
C MET A 3 -11.06 -14.96 1.64
N GLY A 4 -10.87 -13.93 2.46
CA GLY A 4 -10.48 -14.04 3.87
C GLY A 4 -9.05 -14.52 4.10
N ARG A 5 -8.18 -14.54 3.08
CA ARG A 5 -6.79 -14.99 3.20
C ARG A 5 -5.88 -13.85 3.64
N LEU A 6 -5.52 -13.84 4.92
CA LEU A 6 -4.53 -12.95 5.50
C LEU A 6 -3.25 -13.76 5.82
N GLY A 7 -2.37 -13.88 4.82
CA GLY A 7 -1.18 -14.73 4.91
C GLY A 7 -1.55 -16.20 5.09
N ALA A 8 -1.07 -16.82 6.17
CA ALA A 8 -1.43 -18.20 6.53
C ALA A 8 -2.78 -18.32 7.26
N ARG A 9 -3.42 -17.20 7.61
CA ARG A 9 -4.70 -17.20 8.34
C ARG A 9 -5.86 -17.09 7.36
N GLN A 10 -6.77 -18.04 7.47
CA GLN A 10 -8.07 -17.99 6.81
C GLN A 10 -9.07 -17.39 7.80
N THR A 11 -9.56 -16.19 7.53
CA THR A 11 -10.66 -15.60 8.28
C THR A 11 -11.98 -16.07 7.68
N ASN A 12 -12.98 -16.21 8.54
CA ASN A 12 -14.38 -16.39 8.14
C ASN A 12 -15.14 -15.07 8.12
N ALA A 13 -14.45 -13.94 8.37
CA ALA A 13 -15.07 -12.63 8.35
C ALA A 13 -15.52 -12.33 6.92
N ARG A 14 -16.83 -12.19 6.75
CA ARG A 14 -17.47 -11.73 5.51
C ARG A 14 -18.32 -10.54 5.85
N LEU A 15 -18.20 -9.50 5.04
CA LEU A 15 -19.05 -8.32 5.15
C LEU A 15 -20.41 -8.65 4.53
N SER A 16 -21.49 -8.24 5.19
CA SER A 16 -22.84 -8.27 4.63
C SER A 16 -22.99 -7.19 3.55
N ALA A 17 -24.07 -7.25 2.77
CA ALA A 17 -24.35 -6.21 1.78
C ALA A 17 -24.57 -4.84 2.47
N GLU A 18 -25.25 -4.83 3.62
CA GLU A 18 -25.49 -3.62 4.41
C GLU A 18 -24.18 -3.05 4.98
N GLU A 19 -23.28 -3.90 5.47
CA GLU A 19 -21.97 -3.45 5.94
C GLU A 19 -21.11 -2.87 4.80
N LEU A 20 -21.16 -3.47 3.60
CA LEU A 20 -20.50 -2.91 2.42
C LEU A 20 -21.12 -1.57 2.02
N TYR A 21 -22.45 -1.44 2.07
CA TYR A 21 -23.16 -0.21 1.77
C TYR A 21 -22.76 0.94 2.71
N GLU A 22 -22.61 0.68 4.00
CA GLU A 22 -22.11 1.68 4.96
C GLU A 22 -20.66 2.09 4.65
N ILE A 23 -19.80 1.15 4.26
CA ILE A 23 -18.43 1.47 3.83
C ILE A 23 -18.45 2.38 2.61
N VAL A 24 -19.30 2.11 1.61
CA VAL A 24 -19.44 2.96 0.42
C VAL A 24 -19.85 4.38 0.81
N LYS A 25 -20.84 4.55 1.69
CA LYS A 25 -21.24 5.88 2.17
C LYS A 25 -20.11 6.62 2.88
N ILE A 26 -19.25 5.93 3.62
CA ILE A 26 -18.07 6.54 4.25
C ILE A 26 -17.05 6.98 3.19
N LEU A 27 -16.79 6.15 2.19
CA LEU A 27 -15.87 6.46 1.09
C LEU A 27 -16.37 7.63 0.24
N TYR A 28 -17.69 7.73 0.07
CA TYR A 28 -18.34 8.68 -0.82
C TYR A 28 -18.67 10.02 -0.13
N TYR A 29 -19.37 9.98 1.01
CA TYR A 29 -19.81 11.18 1.73
C TYR A 29 -18.85 11.59 2.87
N GLY A 30 -17.92 10.73 3.26
CA GLY A 30 -17.02 11.00 4.38
C GLY A 30 -15.93 11.99 4.00
N VAL A 31 -15.66 12.94 4.91
CA VAL A 31 -14.41 13.70 4.89
C VAL A 31 -13.29 12.72 5.25
N ASP A 32 -12.34 12.49 4.34
CA ASP A 32 -11.17 11.63 4.56
C ASP A 32 -10.50 12.00 5.90
N ARG A 33 -10.50 11.04 6.85
CA ARG A 33 -9.88 11.21 8.18
C ARG A 33 -8.39 10.86 8.17
N THR A 34 -7.85 10.40 7.05
CA THR A 34 -6.50 9.86 6.92
C THR A 34 -5.60 10.64 5.97
N ASN A 35 -6.16 11.43 5.05
CA ASN A 35 -5.40 12.34 4.22
C ASN A 35 -6.17 13.64 3.98
N SER A 36 -5.55 14.80 4.23
CA SER A 36 -6.21 16.10 4.02
C SER A 36 -6.24 16.55 2.56
N ASP A 37 -5.53 15.82 1.70
CA ASP A 37 -5.20 16.25 0.33
C ASP A 37 -5.80 15.33 -0.75
N HIS A 38 -6.49 14.24 -0.39
CA HIS A 38 -7.17 13.36 -1.34
C HIS A 38 -8.69 13.56 -1.23
N GLY A 39 -9.33 13.77 -2.38
CA GLY A 39 -10.77 13.92 -2.48
C GLY A 39 -11.50 12.58 -2.33
N VAL A 40 -12.75 12.54 -2.80
CA VAL A 40 -13.59 11.33 -2.78
C VAL A 40 -12.91 10.18 -3.54
N GLU A 41 -12.88 8.98 -2.95
CA GLU A 41 -12.29 7.77 -3.55
C GLU A 41 -13.30 7.05 -4.46
N TYR A 42 -13.73 7.70 -5.55
CA TYR A 42 -14.84 7.20 -6.39
C TYR A 42 -14.62 5.79 -6.90
N ALA A 43 -13.46 5.45 -7.46
CA ALA A 43 -13.25 4.10 -7.99
C ALA A 43 -13.31 3.00 -6.92
N LEU A 44 -12.95 3.28 -5.67
CA LEU A 44 -13.21 2.36 -4.57
C LEU A 44 -14.71 2.32 -4.25
N ALA A 45 -15.35 3.46 -4.05
CA ALA A 45 -16.79 3.53 -3.79
C ALA A 45 -17.60 2.73 -4.83
N ILE A 46 -17.31 2.90 -6.13
CA ILE A 46 -17.92 2.14 -7.23
C ILE A 46 -17.65 0.64 -7.12
N THR A 47 -16.39 0.23 -6.90
CA THR A 47 -16.02 -1.19 -6.76
C THR A 47 -16.77 -1.87 -5.61
N TRP A 48 -16.85 -1.19 -4.47
CA TRP A 48 -17.52 -1.69 -3.26
C TRP A 48 -19.04 -1.68 -3.44
N MET A 49 -19.59 -0.71 -4.17
CA MET A 49 -21.01 -0.63 -4.45
C MET A 49 -21.49 -1.70 -5.44
N GLU A 50 -20.73 -1.99 -6.50
CA GLU A 50 -21.00 -3.12 -7.39
C GLU A 50 -20.97 -4.46 -6.63
N SER A 51 -20.07 -4.58 -5.64
CA SER A 51 -20.00 -5.75 -4.78
C SER A 51 -21.20 -5.86 -3.85
N THR A 52 -21.68 -4.73 -3.34
CA THR A 52 -22.90 -4.60 -2.54
C THR A 52 -24.13 -5.05 -3.34
N LEU A 53 -24.26 -4.56 -4.58
CA LEU A 53 -25.33 -4.95 -5.49
C LEU A 53 -25.31 -6.46 -5.75
N ARG A 54 -24.13 -7.02 -6.06
CA ARG A 54 -23.97 -8.45 -6.31
C ARG A 54 -24.40 -9.29 -5.11
N LEU A 55 -23.94 -8.96 -3.90
CA LEU A 55 -24.32 -9.69 -2.68
C LEU A 55 -25.81 -9.53 -2.36
N SER A 56 -26.39 -8.37 -2.61
CA SER A 56 -27.82 -8.13 -2.39
C SER A 56 -28.69 -9.01 -3.30
N VAL A 57 -28.28 -9.17 -4.57
CA VAL A 57 -28.95 -10.07 -5.52
C VAL A 57 -28.73 -11.54 -5.13
N GLU A 58 -27.50 -11.93 -4.75
CA GLU A 58 -27.19 -13.30 -4.33
C GLU A 58 -27.96 -13.74 -3.07
N ASN A 59 -28.26 -12.79 -2.17
CA ASN A 59 -28.96 -13.04 -0.91
C ASN A 59 -30.48 -12.79 -0.97
N ASP A 60 -31.04 -12.48 -2.15
CA ASP A 60 -32.47 -12.17 -2.32
C ASP A 60 -32.94 -11.02 -1.40
N SER A 61 -32.09 -9.98 -1.27
CA SER A 61 -32.41 -8.77 -0.52
C SER A 61 -33.61 -8.04 -1.12
N LYS A 62 -34.30 -7.22 -0.32
CA LYS A 62 -35.49 -6.47 -0.74
C LYS A 62 -35.22 -5.64 -2.00
N ASP A 63 -36.15 -5.68 -2.97
CA ASP A 63 -36.09 -4.89 -4.20
C ASP A 63 -35.84 -3.39 -3.94
N THR A 64 -36.47 -2.82 -2.90
CA THR A 64 -36.27 -1.41 -2.53
C THR A 64 -34.82 -1.08 -2.19
N PHE A 65 -34.11 -2.00 -1.55
CA PHE A 65 -32.69 -1.83 -1.21
C PHE A 65 -31.80 -1.99 -2.44
N ILE A 66 -32.13 -2.93 -3.33
CA ILE A 66 -31.42 -3.11 -4.61
C ILE A 66 -31.56 -1.85 -5.48
N GLU A 67 -32.75 -1.26 -5.55
CA GLU A 67 -32.96 0.00 -6.29
C GLU A 67 -32.19 1.16 -5.66
N GLU A 68 -32.17 1.28 -4.32
CA GLU A 68 -31.35 2.28 -3.61
C GLU A 68 -29.86 2.14 -3.97
N ILE A 69 -29.32 0.91 -3.96
CA ILE A 69 -27.94 0.63 -4.35
C ILE A 69 -27.68 1.05 -5.79
N ARG A 70 -28.60 0.77 -6.73
CA ARG A 70 -28.44 1.13 -8.14
C ARG A 70 -28.44 2.64 -8.33
N THR A 71 -29.37 3.34 -7.69
CA THR A 71 -29.47 4.80 -7.75
C THR A 71 -28.17 5.44 -7.27
N LEU A 72 -27.68 5.04 -6.11
CA LEU A 72 -26.45 5.59 -5.55
C LEU A 72 -25.20 5.16 -6.34
N LEU A 73 -25.15 3.94 -6.90
CA LEU A 73 -24.08 3.54 -7.82
C LEU A 73 -23.99 4.48 -9.03
N PHE A 74 -25.14 4.86 -9.61
CA PHE A 74 -25.17 5.77 -10.76
C PHE A 74 -24.77 7.20 -10.39
N GLU A 75 -25.18 7.69 -9.22
CA GLU A 75 -24.75 8.98 -8.68
C GLU A 75 -23.22 9.03 -8.52
N ILE A 76 -22.62 8.01 -7.88
CA ILE A 76 -21.17 7.93 -7.71
C ILE A 76 -20.44 7.87 -9.06
N GLN A 77 -20.98 7.15 -10.06
CA GLN A 77 -20.41 7.11 -11.41
C GLN A 77 -20.49 8.45 -12.13
N ASP A 78 -21.55 9.23 -11.93
CA ASP A 78 -21.69 10.55 -12.54
C ASP A 78 -20.72 11.55 -11.91
N GLU A 79 -20.63 11.57 -10.58
CA GLU A 79 -19.69 12.46 -9.88
C GLU A 79 -18.22 12.06 -10.11
N HIS A 80 -17.94 10.77 -10.27
CA HIS A 80 -16.67 10.28 -10.79
C HIS A 80 -16.35 10.95 -12.13
N ASP A 81 -17.23 10.84 -13.11
CA ASP A 81 -17.00 11.36 -14.46
C ASP A 81 -16.83 12.89 -14.49
N GLU A 82 -17.56 13.61 -13.63
CA GLU A 82 -17.41 15.05 -13.44
C GLU A 82 -16.08 15.43 -12.79
N SER A 83 -15.66 14.66 -11.78
CA SER A 83 -14.43 14.88 -11.03
C SER A 83 -13.18 14.36 -11.75
N PHE A 84 -13.35 13.52 -12.79
CA PHE A 84 -12.26 12.87 -13.51
C PHE A 84 -11.40 13.88 -14.27
N GLN A 85 -10.14 13.98 -13.86
CA GLN A 85 -9.12 14.80 -14.51
C GLN A 85 -8.38 13.98 -15.56
N GLU A 86 -8.58 14.35 -16.82
CA GLU A 86 -7.84 13.76 -17.94
C GLU A 86 -6.35 14.16 -17.90
N GLN A 87 -5.51 13.29 -18.45
CA GLN A 87 -4.08 13.55 -18.63
C GLN A 87 -3.89 14.83 -19.47
N TRP A 88 -3.19 15.83 -18.90
CA TRP A 88 -2.85 17.05 -19.63
C TRP A 88 -1.51 16.91 -20.36
N GLU A 89 -1.49 17.18 -21.67
CA GLU A 89 -0.24 17.43 -22.40
C GLU A 89 0.44 18.68 -21.80
N GLY A 90 1.59 18.49 -21.15
CA GLY A 90 2.44 19.59 -20.65
C GLY A 90 2.56 19.72 -19.13
N GLN A 91 2.03 18.81 -18.31
CA GLN A 91 2.43 18.70 -16.91
C GLN A 91 3.79 18.01 -16.77
N ASP A 92 4.52 18.33 -15.69
CA ASP A 92 5.68 17.57 -15.26
C ASP A 92 5.33 16.07 -15.32
N GLU A 93 6.24 15.26 -15.89
CA GLU A 93 6.04 13.81 -16.05
C GLU A 93 5.60 13.14 -14.73
N GLU A 94 5.86 13.79 -13.57
CA GLU A 94 5.41 13.43 -12.22
C GLU A 94 3.90 13.31 -11.96
N LEU A 95 3.04 13.86 -12.80
CA LEU A 95 1.57 13.91 -12.61
C LEU A 95 0.77 13.20 -13.73
N ILE A 96 1.34 12.18 -14.38
CA ILE A 96 0.72 11.48 -15.52
C ILE A 96 -0.53 10.65 -15.15
N ASN A 97 -0.88 10.49 -13.87
CA ASN A 97 -2.06 9.70 -13.51
C ASN A 97 -3.30 10.58 -13.35
N PRO A 98 -4.48 10.13 -13.81
CA PRO A 98 -5.74 10.78 -13.42
C PRO A 98 -5.79 10.89 -11.89
N ASN A 99 -6.56 11.85 -11.39
CA ASN A 99 -6.79 12.04 -9.96
C ASN A 99 -7.49 10.85 -9.27
N GLU A 100 -7.67 9.74 -9.98
CA GLU A 100 -8.21 8.49 -9.51
C GLU A 100 -7.19 7.35 -9.60
N GLU A 101 -6.93 6.71 -8.46
CA GLU A 101 -5.90 5.67 -8.34
C GLU A 101 -6.20 4.37 -9.12
N PHE A 102 -7.42 4.20 -9.68
CA PHE A 102 -7.88 2.90 -10.22
C PHE A 102 -8.58 2.92 -11.58
N PHE A 103 -9.09 4.06 -12.06
CA PHE A 103 -9.77 4.16 -13.35
C PHE A 103 -9.01 5.11 -14.29
N VAL A 104 -8.73 4.64 -15.51
CA VAL A 104 -7.96 5.40 -16.52
C VAL A 104 -8.85 6.13 -17.53
N GLN A 105 -10.16 6.06 -17.36
CA GLN A 105 -11.15 6.70 -18.23
C GLN A 105 -12.45 6.95 -17.45
N LYS A 106 -13.35 7.72 -18.06
CA LYS A 106 -14.73 7.95 -17.61
C LYS A 106 -15.67 6.81 -18.00
N PHE A 107 -16.80 6.67 -17.32
CA PHE A 107 -17.92 5.81 -17.75
C PHE A 107 -18.62 6.40 -18.97
N ASN A 108 -18.63 7.73 -19.13
CA ASN A 108 -19.24 8.48 -20.23
C ASN A 108 -20.69 8.04 -20.50
N GLY A 109 -21.47 7.85 -19.43
CA GLY A 109 -22.85 7.39 -19.49
C GLY A 109 -23.04 5.89 -19.78
N ASN A 110 -21.96 5.11 -19.95
CA ASN A 110 -22.05 3.66 -20.10
C ASN A 110 -22.27 2.96 -18.75
N ARG A 111 -23.53 2.87 -18.33
CA ARG A 111 -23.95 2.21 -17.06
C ARG A 111 -23.71 0.71 -17.01
N ASN A 112 -23.45 0.08 -18.15
CA ASN A 112 -23.16 -1.36 -18.23
C ASN A 112 -21.67 -1.66 -18.03
N MET A 113 -20.81 -0.65 -18.16
CA MET A 113 -19.38 -0.80 -17.88
C MET A 113 -19.21 -1.09 -16.39
N THR A 114 -18.46 -2.14 -16.07
CA THR A 114 -18.16 -2.53 -14.70
C THR A 114 -16.78 -2.03 -14.26
N SER A 115 -16.58 -1.86 -12.96
CA SER A 115 -15.26 -1.57 -12.37
C SER A 115 -14.21 -2.62 -12.76
N LYS A 116 -14.63 -3.86 -12.99
CA LYS A 116 -13.77 -4.96 -13.45
C LYS A 116 -13.26 -4.76 -14.87
N GLU A 117 -14.10 -4.24 -15.77
CA GLU A 117 -13.69 -3.91 -17.14
C GLU A 117 -12.79 -2.69 -17.15
N MET A 118 -13.10 -1.66 -16.37
CA MET A 118 -12.24 -0.47 -16.19
C MET A 118 -10.84 -0.84 -15.70
N LYS A 119 -10.73 -1.73 -14.71
CA LYS A 119 -9.44 -2.26 -14.23
C LYS A 119 -8.69 -3.10 -15.28
N LYS A 120 -9.41 -3.77 -16.17
CA LYS A 120 -8.78 -4.49 -17.28
C LYS A 120 -8.16 -3.50 -18.27
N LEU A 121 -8.88 -2.42 -18.58
CA LEU A 121 -8.38 -1.33 -19.43
C LEU A 121 -7.20 -0.61 -18.80
N GLU A 122 -7.26 -0.33 -17.49
CA GLU A 122 -6.14 0.20 -16.70
C GLU A 122 -4.88 -0.65 -16.92
N LYS A 123 -4.98 -1.96 -16.72
CA LYS A 123 -3.87 -2.89 -16.92
C LYS A 123 -3.35 -2.91 -18.36
N GLU A 124 -4.23 -2.87 -19.36
CA GLU A 124 -3.86 -2.84 -20.78
C GLU A 124 -3.14 -1.54 -21.14
N HIS A 125 -3.68 -0.40 -20.69
CA HIS A 125 -3.09 0.92 -20.85
C HIS A 125 -1.67 0.94 -20.27
N PHE A 126 -1.50 0.56 -19.00
CA PHE A 126 -0.18 0.54 -18.35
C PHE A 126 0.83 -0.41 -18.98
N ASN A 127 0.40 -1.55 -19.54
CA ASN A 127 1.32 -2.43 -20.26
C ASN A 127 1.95 -1.76 -21.49
N ASN A 128 1.25 -0.81 -22.11
CA ASN A 128 1.73 -0.07 -23.27
C ASN A 128 2.70 1.07 -22.90
N PHE A 129 2.62 1.59 -21.66
CA PHE A 129 3.45 2.69 -21.15
C PHE A 129 4.59 2.22 -20.21
N ALA A 130 4.91 0.92 -20.20
CA ALA A 130 5.85 0.27 -19.28
C ALA A 130 7.34 0.72 -19.34
N ASN A 131 7.66 1.79 -20.07
CA ASN A 131 9.00 2.37 -20.14
C ASN A 131 9.23 3.57 -19.20
N HIS A 132 8.23 4.01 -18.44
CA HIS A 132 8.37 5.16 -17.54
C HIS A 132 8.62 4.77 -16.08
N SER A 133 9.40 5.59 -15.36
CA SER A 133 9.69 5.51 -13.92
C SER A 133 8.45 5.59 -13.01
N PHE A 134 7.30 5.92 -13.59
CA PHE A 134 5.97 6.09 -12.96
C PHE A 134 5.32 4.81 -12.45
N LEU A 135 5.88 3.65 -12.76
CA LEU A 135 5.34 2.34 -12.35
C LEU A 135 5.29 2.15 -10.82
N SER A 136 6.01 2.96 -10.02
CA SER A 136 6.18 2.73 -8.58
C SER A 136 4.91 2.86 -7.75
N TYR A 137 4.06 3.88 -8.00
CA TYR A 137 2.84 4.11 -7.22
C TYR A 137 1.78 3.07 -7.55
N ARG A 138 1.48 2.85 -8.85
CA ARG A 138 0.52 1.84 -9.29
C ARG A 138 0.95 0.43 -8.87
N ASP A 139 2.23 0.07 -9.01
CA ASP A 139 2.74 -1.22 -8.56
C ASP A 139 2.63 -1.37 -7.03
N PHE A 140 2.86 -0.29 -6.27
CA PHE A 140 2.64 -0.29 -4.83
C PHE A 140 1.18 -0.62 -4.47
N PHE A 141 0.19 0.05 -5.05
CA PHE A 141 -1.23 -0.27 -4.80
C PHE A 141 -1.64 -1.64 -5.34
N SER A 142 -1.00 -2.13 -6.40
CA SER A 142 -1.27 -3.47 -6.93
C SER A 142 -0.98 -4.56 -5.88
N ILE A 143 0.03 -4.36 -5.01
CA ILE A 143 0.32 -5.26 -3.88
C ILE A 143 -0.85 -5.26 -2.89
N CYS A 144 -1.38 -4.09 -2.54
CA CYS A 144 -2.54 -3.95 -1.65
C CYS A 144 -3.79 -4.64 -2.21
N ARG A 145 -3.92 -4.74 -3.53
CA ARG A 145 -5.03 -5.45 -4.21
C ARG A 145 -4.82 -6.96 -4.35
N GLY A 146 -3.66 -7.47 -3.94
CA GLY A 146 -3.27 -8.86 -4.14
C GLY A 146 -3.05 -9.21 -5.62
N GLU A 147 -2.79 -8.20 -6.46
CA GLU A 147 -2.26 -8.45 -7.79
C GLU A 147 -0.82 -8.95 -7.66
N GLU A 148 -0.35 -9.73 -8.64
CA GLU A 148 1.07 -10.09 -8.75
C GLU A 148 1.73 -9.11 -9.74
N PRO A 149 2.51 -8.13 -9.26
CA PRO A 149 3.32 -7.29 -10.12
C PRO A 149 4.25 -8.15 -10.98
N LYS A 150 4.51 -7.72 -12.22
CA LYS A 150 5.36 -8.48 -13.16
C LYS A 150 6.77 -8.71 -12.61
N TRP A 151 7.31 -7.77 -11.85
CA TRP A 151 8.64 -7.89 -11.24
C TRP A 151 8.74 -9.01 -10.19
N ILE A 152 7.63 -9.40 -9.53
CA ILE A 152 7.62 -10.57 -8.63
C ILE A 152 7.92 -11.85 -9.41
N LYS A 153 7.39 -11.99 -10.64
CA LYS A 153 7.62 -13.17 -11.50
C LYS A 153 9.01 -13.20 -12.13
N GLN A 154 9.69 -12.06 -12.19
CA GLN A 154 11.02 -11.90 -12.78
C GLN A 154 12.16 -12.17 -11.80
N THR A 155 11.88 -12.41 -10.51
CA THR A 155 12.92 -12.87 -9.56
C THR A 155 13.32 -14.32 -9.86
N SER A 156 14.24 -14.46 -10.81
CA SER A 156 14.79 -15.68 -11.41
C SER A 156 15.57 -16.60 -10.45
N VAL A 157 15.56 -16.34 -9.15
CA VAL A 157 16.35 -17.10 -8.18
C VAL A 157 15.58 -18.32 -7.69
N SER A 158 16.11 -19.51 -7.97
CA SER A 158 15.70 -20.75 -7.32
C SER A 158 15.61 -20.56 -5.80
N ARG A 159 14.48 -20.96 -5.21
CA ARG A 159 14.19 -20.83 -3.76
C ARG A 159 15.29 -21.41 -2.86
N SER A 160 16.08 -22.35 -3.38
CA SER A 160 17.14 -23.06 -2.65
C SER A 160 18.48 -22.30 -2.54
N GLN A 161 18.68 -21.18 -3.25
CA GLN A 161 19.93 -20.39 -3.21
C GLN A 161 19.78 -19.02 -2.55
N ARG A 162 18.62 -18.74 -1.93
CA ARG A 162 18.32 -17.43 -1.34
C ARG A 162 18.90 -17.24 0.06
N CYS A 163 19.20 -18.31 0.80
CA CYS A 163 19.65 -18.19 2.20
C CYS A 163 21.09 -18.66 2.37
N TYR A 164 21.92 -17.85 3.03
CA TYR A 164 23.27 -18.23 3.40
C TYR A 164 23.70 -17.59 4.72
N VAL A 165 24.76 -18.14 5.29
CA VAL A 165 25.34 -17.68 6.56
C VAL A 165 26.73 -17.14 6.29
N ARG A 166 27.03 -15.92 6.73
CA ARG A 166 28.31 -15.26 6.46
C ARG A 166 28.85 -14.56 7.70
N ASN A 167 30.14 -14.75 7.97
CA ASN A 167 30.85 -14.11 9.09
C ASN A 167 31.70 -12.90 8.62
N PHE A 168 31.73 -12.62 7.32
CA PHE A 168 32.49 -11.52 6.70
C PHE A 168 33.96 -11.44 7.12
N SER A 169 34.56 -12.59 7.46
CA SER A 169 35.92 -12.66 8.01
C SER A 169 36.12 -11.80 9.28
N SER A 170 35.03 -11.47 9.97
CA SER A 170 35.04 -10.65 11.18
C SER A 170 35.02 -11.54 12.42
N PRO A 171 35.99 -11.36 13.35
CA PRO A 171 35.96 -12.06 14.64
C PRO A 171 34.68 -11.78 15.43
N PHE A 172 34.03 -10.64 15.20
CA PHE A 172 32.79 -10.25 15.87
C PHE A 172 31.61 -11.17 15.50
N LEU A 173 31.61 -11.70 14.28
CA LEU A 173 30.54 -12.57 13.75
C LEU A 173 30.91 -14.06 13.81
N LEU A 174 31.95 -14.44 14.57
CA LEU A 174 32.39 -15.83 14.66
C LEU A 174 31.35 -16.72 15.36
N LEU A 175 30.79 -16.23 16.48
CA LEU A 175 29.82 -16.96 17.30
C LEU A 175 28.37 -16.74 16.85
N GLN A 176 28.10 -15.60 16.21
CA GLN A 176 26.80 -15.26 15.65
C GLN A 176 26.99 -14.71 14.22
N PRO A 177 27.22 -15.60 13.23
CA PRO A 177 27.30 -15.18 11.84
C PRO A 177 25.99 -14.58 11.35
N ALA A 178 26.06 -13.69 10.36
CA ALA A 178 24.88 -13.09 9.76
C ALA A 178 24.10 -14.13 8.97
N LYS A 179 22.81 -14.28 9.28
CA LYS A 179 21.86 -15.12 8.53
C LYS A 179 21.18 -14.26 7.47
N ILE A 180 21.55 -14.44 6.22
CA ILE A 180 21.15 -13.56 5.11
C ILE A 180 20.20 -14.32 4.19
N GLU A 181 19.08 -13.69 3.87
CA GLU A 181 18.13 -14.11 2.85
C GLU A 181 18.09 -13.08 1.72
N VAL A 182 18.38 -13.49 0.50
CA VAL A 182 18.27 -12.68 -0.72
C VAL A 182 16.81 -12.67 -1.18
N LEU A 183 16.17 -11.51 -1.02
CA LEU A 183 14.80 -11.27 -1.45
C LEU A 183 14.74 -10.88 -2.94
N ASN A 184 15.74 -10.14 -3.42
CA ASN A 184 15.88 -9.76 -4.82
C ASN A 184 17.36 -9.59 -5.19
N GLU A 185 17.73 -9.90 -6.43
CA GLU A 185 19.11 -9.72 -6.91
C GLU A 185 19.34 -8.34 -7.52
N SER A 186 18.34 -7.80 -8.25
CA SER A 186 18.43 -6.53 -8.95
C SER A 186 17.13 -5.71 -8.77
N PRO A 187 17.15 -4.64 -7.95
CA PRO A 187 18.23 -4.28 -7.03
C PRO A 187 18.45 -5.34 -5.96
N THR A 188 19.67 -5.42 -5.43
CA THR A 188 20.01 -6.37 -4.36
C THR A 188 19.24 -6.00 -3.09
N LEU A 189 18.28 -6.84 -2.72
CA LEU A 189 17.50 -6.72 -1.50
C LEU A 189 17.76 -7.96 -0.65
N VAL A 190 18.22 -7.73 0.58
CA VAL A 190 18.50 -8.79 1.53
C VAL A 190 17.77 -8.55 2.84
N GLN A 191 17.32 -9.64 3.47
CA GLN A 191 16.82 -9.66 4.83
C GLN A 191 17.84 -10.36 5.72
N ILE A 192 18.25 -9.68 6.78
CA ILE A 192 19.15 -10.23 7.78
C ILE A 192 18.33 -10.65 8.99
N HIS A 193 18.39 -11.94 9.33
CA HIS A 193 17.59 -12.53 10.40
C HIS A 193 18.36 -12.55 11.72
N ASP A 194 17.61 -12.44 12.82
CA ASP A 194 18.10 -12.58 14.20
C ASP A 194 19.29 -11.66 14.56
N VAL A 195 19.28 -10.42 14.05
CA VAL A 195 20.36 -9.43 14.29
C VAL A 195 20.52 -9.11 15.77
N ILE A 196 19.40 -8.94 16.48
CA ILE A 196 19.40 -8.63 17.92
C ILE A 196 18.35 -9.46 18.66
N PRO A 197 18.59 -9.80 19.94
CA PRO A 197 17.60 -10.50 20.76
C PRO A 197 16.43 -9.58 21.12
N PHE A 198 15.26 -10.18 21.38
CA PHE A 198 14.04 -9.46 21.77
C PHE A 198 14.23 -8.54 22.99
N SER A 199 15.04 -8.96 23.97
CA SER A 199 15.32 -8.13 25.16
C SER A 199 16.00 -6.79 24.83
N TRP A 200 16.80 -6.74 23.75
CA TRP A 200 17.40 -5.49 23.30
C TRP A 200 16.38 -4.63 22.56
N ILE A 201 15.49 -5.25 21.77
CA ILE A 201 14.37 -4.56 21.10
C ILE A 201 13.48 -3.88 22.13
N ASP A 202 13.11 -4.58 23.20
CA ASP A 202 12.26 -4.03 24.26
C ASP A 202 12.93 -2.85 24.98
N LYS A 203 14.24 -2.95 25.24
CA LYS A 203 14.99 -1.84 25.84
C LYS A 203 15.09 -0.64 24.89
N ILE A 204 15.31 -0.87 23.59
CA ILE A 204 15.32 0.19 22.56
C ILE A 204 13.97 0.89 22.51
N LYS A 205 12.87 0.14 22.54
CA LYS A 205 11.51 0.71 22.60
C LYS A 205 11.34 1.57 23.85
N GLU A 206 11.66 1.04 25.03
CA GLU A 206 11.57 1.77 26.31
C GLU A 206 12.33 3.10 26.26
N LEU A 207 13.59 3.09 25.81
CA LEU A 207 14.43 4.29 25.69
C LEU A 207 13.90 5.28 24.65
N SER A 208 13.24 4.78 23.61
CA SER A 208 12.70 5.60 22.53
C SER A 208 11.38 6.26 22.90
N MET A 209 10.51 5.61 23.67
CA MET A 209 9.14 6.07 23.93
C MET A 209 9.06 7.52 24.39
N ASN A 210 9.95 7.93 25.30
CA ASN A 210 9.97 9.30 25.83
C ASN A 210 10.65 10.33 24.90
N LYS A 211 11.36 9.85 23.87
CA LYS A 211 12.11 10.65 22.89
C LYS A 211 11.39 10.77 21.54
N ILE A 212 10.29 10.03 21.32
CA ILE A 212 9.54 10.07 20.08
C ILE A 212 8.98 11.48 19.83
N ARG A 213 9.24 12.00 18.64
CA ARG A 213 8.71 13.28 18.14
C ARG A 213 8.19 13.10 16.72
N ARG A 214 7.10 13.81 16.40
CA ARG A 214 6.55 13.84 15.04
C ARG A 214 7.63 14.31 14.07
N SER A 215 7.77 13.61 12.95
CA SER A 215 8.72 13.98 11.90
C SER A 215 8.46 15.40 11.40
N LYS A 216 9.53 16.18 11.29
CA LYS A 216 9.50 17.51 10.68
C LYS A 216 10.45 17.54 9.47
N ILE A 217 10.13 18.40 8.51
CA ILE A 217 10.95 18.73 7.35
C ILE A 217 11.43 20.18 7.50
N GLU A 218 12.64 20.45 7.03
CA GLU A 218 13.14 21.80 6.90
C GLU A 218 12.48 22.43 5.67
N ALA A 219 11.72 23.50 5.88
CA ALA A 219 11.10 24.29 4.81
C ALA A 219 11.77 25.66 4.73
N THR A 220 11.58 26.36 3.61
CA THR A 220 12.16 27.68 3.32
C THR A 220 11.82 28.75 4.37
N GLN A 221 10.80 28.52 5.20
CA GLN A 221 10.39 29.38 6.32
C GLN A 221 10.48 28.65 7.69
N GLY A 222 11.47 27.78 7.86
CA GLY A 222 11.74 27.06 9.10
C GLY A 222 11.18 25.64 9.13
N VAL A 223 11.20 25.02 10.31
CA VAL A 223 10.90 23.59 10.48
C VAL A 223 9.38 23.36 10.52
N LYS A 224 8.83 22.71 9.49
CA LYS A 224 7.40 22.37 9.39
C LYS A 224 7.17 20.87 9.57
N THR A 225 6.00 20.52 10.07
CA THR A 225 5.58 19.11 10.14
C THR A 225 5.37 18.56 8.74
N SER A 226 5.86 17.35 8.46
CA SER A 226 5.67 16.72 7.15
C SER A 226 4.25 16.17 7.00
N PHE A 227 3.63 16.40 5.84
CA PHE A 227 2.37 15.76 5.44
C PHE A 227 2.62 14.39 4.80
N VAL A 228 3.72 14.25 4.05
CA VAL A 228 4.11 12.98 3.40
C VAL A 228 4.63 11.94 4.41
N ARG A 229 5.43 12.36 5.39
CA ARG A 229 5.97 11.46 6.43
C ARG A 229 5.26 11.70 7.77
N THR A 230 4.18 10.95 7.99
CA THR A 230 3.33 11.03 9.20
C THR A 230 3.92 10.30 10.42
N GLN A 231 4.98 9.50 10.24
CA GLN A 231 5.62 8.76 11.32
C GLN A 231 6.25 9.67 12.38
N SER A 232 6.33 9.16 13.62
CA SER A 232 7.10 9.78 14.69
C SER A 232 8.39 9.00 14.93
N ASN A 233 9.51 9.70 15.13
CA ASN A 233 10.85 9.10 15.24
C ASN A 233 11.51 9.49 16.57
N ALA A 234 12.47 8.68 17.01
CA ALA A 234 13.37 8.98 18.11
C ALA A 234 14.81 8.69 17.67
N TRP A 235 15.76 9.48 18.20
CA TRP A 235 17.18 9.23 18.03
C TRP A 235 17.75 8.62 19.29
N LEU A 236 18.42 7.48 19.14
CA LEU A 236 19.23 6.86 20.19
C LEU A 236 20.70 6.91 19.78
N TYR A 237 21.55 7.21 20.75
CA TYR A 237 23.00 7.25 20.56
C TYR A 237 23.63 6.05 21.26
N ASN A 238 24.82 5.62 20.82
CA ASN A 238 25.52 4.45 21.38
C ASN A 238 25.77 4.53 22.90
N LYS A 239 25.81 5.74 23.46
CA LYS A 239 25.92 5.99 24.90
C LYS A 239 24.62 5.74 25.70
N ASP A 240 23.46 5.72 25.03
CA ASP A 240 22.15 5.56 25.69
C ASP A 240 21.91 4.13 26.17
N TYR A 241 22.56 3.15 25.53
CA TYR A 241 22.46 1.74 25.89
C TYR A 241 23.73 1.00 25.44
N PRO A 242 24.47 0.32 26.34
CA PRO A 242 25.77 -0.29 26.00
C PRO A 242 25.72 -1.25 24.81
N ASN A 243 24.59 -1.91 24.57
CA ASN A 243 24.45 -2.84 23.46
C ASN A 243 24.13 -2.15 22.12
N LEU A 244 23.73 -0.87 22.07
CA LEU A 244 23.59 -0.13 20.80
C LEU A 244 24.91 -0.07 20.05
N ASN A 245 26.04 0.11 20.76
CA ASN A 245 27.36 0.07 20.13
C ASN A 245 27.66 -1.29 19.46
N LYS A 246 27.17 -2.40 20.04
CA LYS A 246 27.30 -3.72 19.42
C LYS A 246 26.46 -3.84 18.16
N ILE A 247 25.29 -3.20 18.13
CA ILE A 247 24.40 -3.14 16.96
C ILE A 247 25.06 -2.32 15.84
N SER A 248 25.58 -1.13 16.14
CA SER A 248 26.33 -0.34 15.15
C SER A 248 27.48 -1.15 14.56
N LYS A 249 28.29 -1.76 15.41
CA LYS A 249 29.42 -2.60 14.98
C LYS A 249 29.00 -3.79 14.11
N TYR A 250 27.82 -4.38 14.38
CA TYR A 250 27.25 -5.44 13.54
C TYR A 250 27.00 -4.92 12.11
N PHE A 251 26.32 -3.77 11.98
CA PHE A 251 26.00 -3.19 10.67
C PHE A 251 27.21 -2.58 9.95
N ASP A 252 28.24 -2.13 10.67
CA ASP A 252 29.51 -1.71 10.05
C ASP A 252 30.28 -2.89 9.44
N THR A 253 29.96 -4.13 9.84
CA THR A 253 30.65 -5.34 9.41
C THR A 253 29.97 -6.06 8.25
N VAL A 254 28.65 -5.97 8.15
CA VAL A 254 27.79 -6.72 7.20
C VAL A 254 27.43 -5.86 6.01
#